data_AF-A0A7J8HGQ7-F1
#
_entry.id   AF-A0A7J8HGQ7-F1
#
_cell.length_a   1.000
_cell.length_b   1.000
_cell.length_c   1.000
_cell.angle_alpha   90.00
_cell.angle_beta   90.00
_cell.angle_gamma   90.00
#
_symmetry.space_group_name_H-M   'P 1'
#
loop_
_entity.id
_entity.type
_entity.pdbx_description
1 polymer ?
#
loop_
_entity_poly.entity_id
_entity_poly.type
_entity_poly.pdbx_seq_one_letter_code
_entity_poly.pdbx_strand_id
1 'polypeptide(L)'
;MSWLPKWEGTSESPGDLQKLDVDSQTRHMALSSLFMEVLMMMNNATIPTAEFLRGSVRTWIGQKVHGLVVLPLLTAACQSLASVRHMAETTEACITAYFKEGSLNQSLGWGPILVSLQVPELTIEEFLQECLSLGSYLTLYVYLLQCLNSKQTLRNEMEVLLVLSKWLEQVYPRSVQEEAKLFLWWHQVLQLSLIQTEQNDSVLTASVVRILLMLQSRQSLLAEERLSSGILGAIGFGRKSPLSNRFRVAARSMAAFLSVQVPAEDQIRLKPGSELCLTLKAQQALSALESLPSSKQYVEYQDQISQAAQFIKHPGHCLQDGKNFLALLVNRLYPEVHYLDNIR
;
A
#
# COMPACT_ATOMS: atom_id res chain seq x y z
N MET A 1 13.13 12.26 -10.16
CA MET A 1 13.32 11.99 -8.72
C MET A 1 13.42 10.48 -8.56
N SER A 2 14.40 9.97 -7.82
CA SER A 2 14.44 8.52 -7.51
C SER A 2 13.27 8.20 -6.58
N TRP A 3 12.42 7.24 -6.95
CA TRP A 3 11.26 6.81 -6.14
C TRP A 3 11.67 5.89 -4.97
N LEU A 4 12.98 5.65 -4.82
CA LEU A 4 13.63 5.01 -3.69
C LEU A 4 14.72 5.94 -3.12
N PRO A 5 15.02 5.91 -1.81
CA PRO A 5 16.21 6.55 -1.27
C PRO A 5 17.46 6.01 -1.98
N LYS A 6 18.41 6.89 -2.31
CA LYS A 6 19.74 6.45 -2.76
C LYS A 6 20.39 5.68 -1.62
N TRP A 7 20.81 4.45 -1.89
CA TRP A 7 21.64 3.65 -0.99
C TRP A 7 23.02 4.32 -0.91
N GLU A 8 23.38 4.92 0.22
CA GLU A 8 24.75 5.38 0.50
C GLU A 8 25.53 4.23 1.13
N GLY A 9 26.28 3.49 0.30
CA GLY A 9 27.14 2.40 0.72
C GLY A 9 28.47 2.90 1.29
N THR A 10 28.85 2.32 2.42
CA THR A 10 30.11 2.50 3.17
C THR A 10 31.36 2.18 2.34
N SER A 11 32.47 2.79 2.75
CA SER A 11 33.80 2.69 2.15
C SER A 11 34.41 1.28 2.20
N GLU A 12 34.18 0.47 1.18
CA GLU A 12 34.93 -0.77 0.92
C GLU A 12 35.56 -0.73 -0.49
N SER A 13 36.67 -1.44 -0.67
CA SER A 13 37.50 -1.43 -1.89
C SER A 13 36.72 -1.91 -3.13
N PRO A 14 36.89 -1.26 -4.31
CA PRO A 14 36.12 -1.58 -5.51
C PRO A 14 36.22 -3.05 -5.99
N GLY A 15 37.35 -3.71 -5.76
CA GLY A 15 37.58 -5.10 -6.17
C GLY A 15 36.90 -6.15 -5.29
N ASP A 16 36.67 -5.84 -4.01
CA ASP A 16 36.01 -6.76 -3.07
C ASP A 16 34.49 -6.69 -3.23
N LEU A 17 33.95 -5.48 -3.45
CA LEU A 17 32.53 -5.25 -3.77
C LEU A 17 32.08 -6.01 -5.02
N GLN A 18 32.89 -5.97 -6.09
CA GLN A 18 32.54 -6.64 -7.36
C GLN A 18 32.57 -8.17 -7.25
N LYS A 19 33.43 -8.74 -6.40
CA LYS A 19 33.52 -10.19 -6.16
C LYS A 19 32.39 -10.69 -5.26
N LEU A 20 32.02 -9.92 -4.24
CA LEU A 20 30.87 -10.18 -3.36
C LEU A 20 29.55 -10.15 -4.13
N ASP A 21 29.40 -9.20 -5.06
CA ASP A 21 28.21 -9.05 -5.90
C ASP A 21 28.01 -10.26 -6.84
N VAL A 22 29.09 -10.73 -7.47
CA VAL A 22 29.06 -11.92 -8.36
C VAL A 22 28.73 -13.21 -7.58
N ASP A 23 29.26 -13.39 -6.36
CA ASP A 23 28.95 -14.56 -5.52
C ASP A 23 27.48 -14.53 -5.04
N SER A 24 26.99 -13.34 -4.68
CA SER A 24 25.59 -13.11 -4.28
C SER A 24 24.62 -13.43 -5.42
N GLN A 25 24.89 -12.93 -6.64
CA GLN A 25 24.07 -13.18 -7.82
C GLN A 25 24.09 -14.67 -8.20
N THR A 26 25.25 -15.33 -8.15
CA THR A 26 25.37 -16.77 -8.43
C THR A 26 24.54 -17.59 -7.45
N ARG A 27 24.59 -17.25 -6.16
CA ARG A 27 23.79 -17.89 -5.11
C ARG A 27 22.29 -17.66 -5.30
N HIS A 28 21.90 -16.44 -5.67
CA HIS A 28 20.50 -16.10 -5.98
C HIS A 28 19.98 -16.96 -7.12
N MET A 29 20.74 -17.08 -8.21
CA MET A 29 20.37 -17.90 -9.37
C MET A 29 20.26 -19.39 -9.00
N ALA A 30 21.23 -19.94 -8.27
CA ALA A 30 21.20 -21.35 -7.86
C ALA A 30 19.98 -21.67 -6.97
N LEU A 31 19.67 -20.81 -5.99
CA LEU A 31 18.48 -20.96 -5.15
C LEU A 31 17.20 -20.78 -5.95
N SER A 32 17.16 -19.83 -6.89
CA SER A 32 16.00 -19.63 -7.76
C SER A 32 15.73 -20.89 -8.58
N SER A 33 16.75 -21.49 -9.20
CA SER A 33 16.60 -22.75 -9.94
C SER A 33 16.07 -23.89 -9.07
N LEU A 34 16.58 -24.04 -7.84
CA LEU A 34 16.08 -25.04 -6.90
C LEU A 34 14.58 -24.83 -6.58
N PHE A 35 14.17 -23.59 -6.32
CA PHE A 35 12.77 -23.28 -6.07
C PHE A 35 11.89 -23.47 -7.30
N MET A 36 12.39 -23.18 -8.51
CA MET A 36 11.66 -23.43 -9.74
C MET A 36 11.32 -24.91 -9.90
N GLU A 37 12.26 -25.82 -9.65
CA GLU A 37 11.99 -27.27 -9.69
C GLU A 37 10.84 -27.66 -8.76
N VAL A 38 10.83 -27.10 -7.55
CA VAL A 38 9.75 -27.35 -6.57
C VAL A 38 8.42 -26.78 -7.04
N LEU A 39 8.40 -25.56 -7.57
CA LEU A 39 7.18 -24.90 -8.02
C LEU A 39 6.63 -25.49 -9.33
N MET A 40 7.50 -25.98 -10.23
CA MET A 40 7.10 -26.67 -11.45
C MET A 40 6.34 -27.97 -11.19
N MET A 41 6.54 -28.60 -10.02
CA MET A 41 5.69 -29.73 -9.61
C MET A 41 4.21 -29.34 -9.53
N MET A 42 3.89 -28.08 -9.17
CA MET A 42 2.50 -27.61 -9.14
C MET A 42 1.88 -27.50 -10.53
N ASN A 43 2.67 -27.15 -11.55
CA ASN A 43 2.17 -27.01 -12.92
C ASN A 43 1.75 -28.35 -13.54
N ASN A 44 2.44 -29.43 -13.15
CA ASN A 44 2.23 -30.77 -13.70
C ASN A 44 1.33 -31.65 -12.82
N ALA A 45 0.91 -31.15 -11.66
CA ALA A 45 0.05 -31.87 -10.73
C ALA A 45 -1.43 -31.82 -11.14
N THR A 46 -2.21 -32.78 -10.65
CA THR A 46 -3.68 -32.72 -10.76
C THR A 46 -4.23 -31.53 -9.97
N ILE A 47 -5.38 -30.98 -10.37
CA ILE A 47 -5.98 -29.79 -9.71
C ILE A 47 -6.05 -29.92 -8.17
N PRO A 48 -6.55 -31.02 -7.57
CA PRO A 48 -6.61 -31.13 -6.11
C PRO A 48 -5.21 -31.11 -5.45
N THR A 49 -4.23 -31.74 -6.11
CA THR A 49 -2.85 -31.81 -5.62
C THR A 49 -2.18 -30.44 -5.72
N ALA A 50 -2.36 -29.72 -6.83
CA ALA A 50 -1.85 -28.37 -7.02
C ALA A 50 -2.43 -27.41 -5.97
N GLU A 51 -3.72 -27.50 -5.66
CA GLU A 51 -4.36 -26.69 -4.62
C GLU A 51 -3.87 -27.01 -3.20
N PHE A 52 -3.60 -28.28 -2.90
CA PHE A 52 -2.97 -28.68 -1.64
C PHE A 52 -1.52 -28.14 -1.53
N LEU A 53 -0.73 -28.29 -2.61
CA LEU A 53 0.64 -27.78 -2.67
C LEU A 53 0.68 -26.26 -2.54
N ARG A 54 -0.22 -25.55 -3.22
CA ARG A 54 -0.42 -24.09 -3.08
C ARG A 54 -0.61 -23.68 -1.62
N GLY A 55 -1.52 -24.33 -0.90
CA GLY A 55 -1.75 -24.06 0.52
C GLY A 55 -0.53 -24.36 1.40
N SER A 56 0.17 -25.45 1.09
CA SER A 56 1.39 -25.88 1.80
C SER A 56 2.55 -24.91 1.58
N VAL A 57 2.81 -24.49 0.34
CA VAL A 57 3.83 -23.51 -0.04
C VAL A 57 3.56 -22.18 0.66
N ARG A 58 2.33 -21.67 0.60
CA ARG A 58 1.96 -20.42 1.28
C ARG A 58 2.19 -20.49 2.79
N THR A 59 1.83 -21.62 3.41
CA THR A 59 2.05 -21.84 4.84
C THR A 59 3.54 -21.90 5.18
N TRP A 60 4.32 -22.62 4.38
CA TRP A 60 5.76 -22.73 4.53
C TRP A 60 6.45 -21.36 4.40
N ILE A 61 6.10 -20.57 3.38
CA ILE A 61 6.60 -19.20 3.22
C ILE A 61 6.32 -18.37 4.46
N GLY A 62 5.06 -18.35 4.92
CA GLY A 62 4.67 -17.54 6.06
C GLY A 62 5.28 -17.97 7.40
N GLN A 63 5.80 -19.20 7.52
CA GLN A 63 6.34 -19.73 8.78
C GLN A 63 7.86 -19.89 8.80
N LYS A 64 8.48 -20.17 7.65
CA LYS A 64 9.85 -20.68 7.57
C LYS A 64 10.77 -19.88 6.67
N VAL A 65 10.22 -19.11 5.73
CA VAL A 65 11.04 -18.34 4.77
C VAL A 65 11.18 -16.93 5.28
N HIS A 66 12.43 -16.51 5.51
CA HIS A 66 12.76 -15.20 6.08
C HIS A 66 13.99 -14.60 5.40
N GLY A 67 14.15 -13.29 5.54
CA GLY A 67 15.32 -12.55 5.05
C GLY A 67 15.52 -12.64 3.53
N LEU A 68 16.78 -12.55 3.10
CA LEU A 68 17.13 -12.46 1.68
C LEU A 68 16.84 -13.74 0.88
N VAL A 69 16.67 -14.89 1.53
CA VAL A 69 16.30 -16.17 0.86
C VAL A 69 14.89 -16.09 0.24
N VAL A 70 14.06 -15.16 0.68
CA VAL A 70 12.76 -14.86 0.06
C VAL A 70 12.92 -14.39 -1.40
N LEU A 71 13.99 -13.67 -1.73
CA LEU A 71 14.16 -13.04 -3.03
C LEU A 71 14.32 -14.07 -4.18
N PRO A 72 15.19 -15.11 -4.06
CA PRO A 72 15.24 -16.19 -5.04
C PRO A 72 13.90 -16.90 -5.23
N LEU A 73 13.15 -17.13 -4.15
CA LEU A 73 11.83 -17.76 -4.24
C LEU A 73 10.81 -16.88 -4.97
N LEU A 74 10.84 -15.56 -4.71
CA LEU A 74 10.03 -14.58 -5.44
C LEU A 74 10.34 -14.62 -6.94
N THR A 75 11.63 -14.60 -7.32
CA THR A 75 12.05 -14.73 -8.73
C THR A 75 11.59 -16.05 -9.34
N ALA A 76 11.80 -17.17 -8.63
CA ALA A 76 11.38 -18.49 -9.10
C ALA A 76 9.87 -18.57 -9.34
N ALA A 77 9.06 -18.04 -8.43
CA ALA A 77 7.61 -18.01 -8.57
C ALA A 77 7.15 -17.26 -9.82
N CYS A 78 7.81 -16.15 -10.15
CA CYS A 78 7.49 -15.36 -11.33
C CYS A 78 7.86 -16.06 -12.64
N GLN A 79 8.92 -16.87 -12.64
CA GLN A 79 9.45 -17.50 -13.85
C GLN A 79 8.88 -18.90 -14.12
N SER A 80 8.41 -19.60 -13.08
CA SER A 80 8.06 -21.01 -13.19
C SER A 80 6.58 -21.33 -13.03
N LEU A 81 5.77 -20.50 -12.34
CA LEU A 81 4.35 -20.83 -12.12
C LEU A 81 3.50 -20.51 -13.35
N ALA A 82 2.83 -21.51 -13.92
CA ALA A 82 1.96 -21.33 -15.09
C ALA A 82 0.60 -20.68 -14.73
N SER A 83 0.15 -20.84 -13.48
CA SER A 83 -1.11 -20.29 -12.98
C SER A 83 -0.90 -18.87 -12.44
N VAL A 84 -1.56 -17.87 -13.06
CA VAL A 84 -1.54 -16.48 -12.59
C VAL A 84 -2.00 -16.34 -11.14
N ARG A 85 -2.95 -17.18 -10.72
CA ARG A 85 -3.46 -17.23 -9.34
C ARG A 85 -2.39 -17.71 -8.36
N HIS A 86 -1.72 -18.82 -8.67
CA HIS A 86 -0.66 -19.37 -7.82
C HIS A 86 0.53 -18.42 -7.76
N MET A 87 0.87 -17.78 -8.88
CA MET A 87 1.89 -16.75 -8.94
C MET A 87 1.52 -15.55 -8.06
N ALA A 88 0.31 -15.01 -8.18
CA ALA A 88 -0.14 -13.84 -7.42
C ALA A 88 -0.13 -14.06 -5.90
N GLU A 89 -0.48 -15.25 -5.42
CA GLU A 89 -0.43 -15.56 -3.99
C GLU A 89 0.97 -15.87 -3.49
N THR A 90 1.77 -16.58 -4.28
CA THR A 90 3.14 -16.93 -3.89
C THR A 90 3.99 -15.67 -3.81
N THR A 91 3.87 -14.77 -4.80
CA THR A 91 4.55 -13.47 -4.81
C THR A 91 4.15 -12.61 -3.62
N GLU A 92 2.85 -12.49 -3.33
CA GLU A 92 2.35 -11.73 -2.18
C GLU A 92 2.83 -12.31 -0.85
N ALA A 93 2.84 -13.64 -0.72
CA ALA A 93 3.35 -14.33 0.46
C ALA A 93 4.85 -14.10 0.65
N CYS A 94 5.63 -14.14 -0.43
CA CYS A 94 7.06 -13.81 -0.41
C CYS A 94 7.27 -12.37 0.05
N ILE A 95 6.62 -11.38 -0.58
CA ILE A 95 6.80 -9.98 -0.19
C ILE A 95 6.39 -9.76 1.28
N THR A 96 5.30 -10.38 1.73
CA THR A 96 4.90 -10.32 3.14
C THR A 96 5.96 -10.92 4.07
N ALA A 97 6.53 -12.08 3.71
CA ALA A 97 7.57 -12.75 4.49
C ALA A 97 8.87 -11.95 4.57
N TYR A 98 9.25 -11.28 3.47
CA TYR A 98 10.43 -10.40 3.44
C TYR A 98 10.39 -9.30 4.50
N PHE A 99 9.19 -8.75 4.78
CA PHE A 99 8.99 -7.70 5.79
C PHE A 99 8.53 -8.22 7.16
N LYS A 100 8.40 -9.54 7.35
CA LYS A 100 7.81 -10.11 8.58
C LYS A 100 8.75 -10.06 9.78
N GLU A 101 10.03 -10.27 9.56
CA GLU A 101 11.05 -10.17 10.61
C GLU A 101 11.74 -8.82 10.43
N GLY A 102 11.59 -7.92 11.41
CA GLY A 102 12.36 -6.68 11.49
C GLY A 102 13.84 -7.03 11.68
N SER A 103 14.50 -7.47 10.60
CA SER A 103 15.84 -8.02 10.64
C SER A 103 16.76 -6.97 11.25
N LEU A 104 17.22 -7.30 12.45
CA LEU A 104 17.76 -6.42 13.48
C LEU A 104 18.98 -5.57 13.08
N ASN A 105 19.42 -5.55 11.81
CA ASN A 105 20.66 -4.86 11.43
C ASN A 105 20.74 -4.29 9.99
N GLN A 106 19.71 -4.37 9.14
CA GLN A 106 19.71 -3.70 7.84
C GLN A 106 18.30 -3.22 7.50
N SER A 107 18.16 -1.94 7.14
CA SER A 107 16.91 -1.39 6.63
C SER A 107 16.53 -2.11 5.34
N LEU A 108 15.67 -3.11 5.42
CA LEU A 108 15.13 -3.82 4.27
C LEU A 108 14.25 -2.86 3.48
N GLY A 109 14.81 -2.29 2.42
CA GLY A 109 14.07 -1.43 1.51
C GLY A 109 13.25 -2.23 0.50
N TRP A 110 12.44 -1.51 -0.27
CA TRP A 110 11.70 -2.06 -1.41
C TRP A 110 12.60 -2.45 -2.59
N GLY A 111 13.82 -1.90 -2.68
CA GLY A 111 14.74 -2.09 -3.81
C GLY A 111 14.96 -3.56 -4.22
N PRO A 112 15.39 -4.47 -3.31
CA PRO A 112 15.61 -5.87 -3.67
C PRO A 112 14.36 -6.59 -4.20
N ILE A 113 13.18 -6.24 -3.67
CA ILE A 113 11.90 -6.78 -4.13
C ILE A 113 11.56 -6.28 -5.55
N LEU A 114 11.82 -5.00 -5.85
CA LEU A 114 11.60 -4.44 -7.18
C LEU A 114 12.45 -5.12 -8.26
N VAL A 115 13.67 -5.53 -7.92
CA VAL A 115 14.57 -6.24 -8.86
C VAL A 115 14.15 -7.70 -9.01
N SER A 116 13.64 -8.31 -7.93
CA SER A 116 13.34 -9.75 -7.91
C SER A 116 11.96 -10.10 -8.48
N LEU A 117 10.97 -9.20 -8.36
CA LEU A 117 9.64 -9.39 -8.93
C LEU A 117 9.68 -9.24 -10.45
N GLN A 118 9.22 -10.27 -11.16
CA GLN A 118 9.10 -10.24 -12.61
C GLN A 118 7.63 -10.42 -12.99
N VAL A 119 7.00 -9.37 -13.50
CA VAL A 119 5.60 -9.41 -13.91
C VAL A 119 5.49 -10.05 -15.29
N PRO A 120 4.54 -10.97 -15.53
CA PRO A 120 4.46 -11.71 -16.78
C PRO A 120 4.05 -10.77 -17.92
N GLU A 121 4.93 -10.57 -18.91
CA GLU A 121 4.72 -9.57 -19.96
C GLU A 121 3.51 -9.88 -20.86
N LEU A 122 3.30 -11.16 -21.20
CA LEU A 122 2.26 -11.58 -22.13
C LEU A 122 0.85 -11.63 -21.50
N THR A 123 0.76 -11.74 -20.18
CA THR A 123 -0.50 -11.92 -19.43
C THR A 123 -0.64 -10.89 -18.31
N ILE A 124 -0.03 -9.71 -18.48
CA ILE A 124 0.04 -8.66 -17.46
C ILE A 124 -1.34 -8.22 -16.95
N GLU A 125 -2.31 -8.00 -17.84
CA GLU A 125 -3.64 -7.55 -17.44
C GLU A 125 -4.37 -8.61 -16.60
N GLU A 126 -4.31 -9.87 -17.01
CA GLU A 126 -4.89 -11.00 -16.28
C GLU A 126 -4.24 -11.16 -14.90
N PHE A 127 -2.91 -11.05 -14.84
CA PHE A 127 -2.16 -11.12 -13.59
C PHE A 127 -2.53 -10.00 -12.62
N LEU A 128 -2.65 -8.75 -13.10
CA LEU A 128 -3.02 -7.61 -12.26
C LEU A 128 -4.48 -7.73 -11.75
N GLN A 129 -5.41 -8.19 -12.60
CA GLN A 129 -6.79 -8.44 -12.18
C GLN A 129 -6.88 -9.55 -11.15
N GLU A 130 -6.13 -10.64 -11.33
CA GLU A 130 -6.11 -11.73 -10.36
C GLU A 130 -5.47 -11.27 -9.03
N CYS A 131 -4.40 -10.47 -9.07
CA CYS A 131 -3.84 -9.86 -7.86
C CYS A 131 -4.87 -8.99 -7.10
N LEU A 132 -5.68 -8.19 -7.81
CA LEU A 132 -6.75 -7.40 -7.21
C LEU A 132 -7.83 -8.29 -6.57
N SER A 133 -8.24 -9.36 -7.28
CA SER A 133 -9.29 -10.28 -6.83
C SER A 133 -8.90 -11.04 -5.56
N LEU A 134 -7.60 -11.35 -5.44
CA LEU A 134 -6.98 -12.07 -4.33
C LEU A 134 -6.59 -11.19 -3.14
N GLY A 135 -6.48 -9.88 -3.33
CA GLY A 135 -5.98 -8.97 -2.30
C GLY A 135 -4.44 -8.94 -2.20
N SER A 136 -3.74 -9.23 -3.31
CA SER A 136 -2.27 -9.17 -3.42
C SER A 136 -1.77 -7.73 -3.55
N TYR A 137 -2.06 -6.92 -2.53
CA TYR A 137 -1.84 -5.47 -2.56
C TYR A 137 -0.36 -5.07 -2.54
N LEU A 138 0.52 -5.89 -1.94
CA LEU A 138 1.96 -5.62 -1.96
C LEU A 138 2.55 -5.92 -3.34
N THR A 139 2.14 -7.02 -3.98
CA THR A 139 2.55 -7.33 -5.36
C THR A 139 2.16 -6.20 -6.32
N LEU A 140 0.90 -5.73 -6.23
CA LEU A 140 0.42 -4.59 -7.01
C LEU A 140 1.19 -3.30 -6.72
N TYR A 141 1.54 -3.05 -5.45
CA TYR A 141 2.35 -1.90 -5.07
C TYR A 141 3.76 -1.94 -5.70
N VAL A 142 4.43 -3.09 -5.67
CA VAL A 142 5.74 -3.26 -6.30
C VAL A 142 5.66 -3.02 -7.81
N TYR A 143 4.61 -3.51 -8.47
CA TYR A 143 4.38 -3.24 -9.88
C TYR A 143 4.24 -1.72 -10.16
N LEU A 144 3.48 -0.98 -9.36
CA LEU A 144 3.39 0.49 -9.52
C LEU A 144 4.75 1.15 -9.38
N LEU A 145 5.57 0.71 -8.43
CA LEU A 145 6.93 1.23 -8.27
C LEU A 145 7.83 0.89 -9.47
N GLN A 146 7.68 -0.28 -10.08
CA GLN A 146 8.37 -0.64 -11.33
C GLN A 146 7.93 0.26 -12.49
N CYS A 147 6.63 0.55 -12.63
CA CYS A 147 6.12 1.49 -13.62
C CYS A 147 6.71 2.90 -13.44
N LEU A 148 6.74 3.41 -12.21
CA LEU A 148 7.29 4.73 -11.89
C LEU A 148 8.81 4.81 -12.15
N ASN A 149 9.55 3.75 -11.83
CA ASN A 149 11.01 3.72 -12.02
C ASN A 149 11.41 3.50 -13.49
N SER A 150 10.63 2.76 -14.27
CA SER A 150 10.93 2.51 -15.69
C SER A 150 10.78 3.76 -16.56
N LYS A 151 9.83 4.65 -16.22
CA LYS A 151 9.53 5.88 -16.99
C LYS A 151 9.32 7.06 -16.05
N GLN A 152 10.37 7.82 -15.78
CA GLN A 152 10.31 9.02 -14.93
C GLN A 152 9.80 10.24 -15.72
N THR A 153 8.51 10.22 -16.08
CA THR A 153 7.84 11.32 -16.79
C THR A 153 6.53 11.67 -16.10
N LEU A 154 6.16 12.95 -16.11
CA LEU A 154 4.89 13.44 -15.54
C LEU A 154 3.67 12.71 -16.11
N ARG A 155 3.71 12.38 -17.40
CA ARG A 155 2.66 11.61 -18.07
C ARG A 155 2.52 10.21 -17.47
N ASN A 156 3.62 9.49 -17.32
CA ASN A 156 3.61 8.15 -16.72
C ASN A 156 3.14 8.21 -15.26
N GLU A 157 3.56 9.22 -14.50
CA GLU A 157 3.10 9.43 -13.13
C GLU A 157 1.59 9.66 -13.04
N MET A 158 1.00 10.42 -13.99
CA MET A 158 -0.45 10.59 -14.09
C MET A 158 -1.16 9.30 -14.51
N GLU A 159 -0.61 8.55 -15.47
CA GLU A 159 -1.15 7.24 -15.89
C GLU A 159 -1.17 6.26 -14.70
N VAL A 160 -0.08 6.20 -13.92
CA VAL A 160 0.00 5.41 -12.68
C VAL A 160 -1.02 5.88 -11.64
N LEU A 161 -1.19 7.19 -11.45
CA LEU A 161 -2.19 7.75 -10.53
C LEU A 161 -3.63 7.34 -10.91
N LEU A 162 -3.95 7.33 -12.21
CA LEU A 162 -5.26 6.89 -12.73
C LEU A 162 -5.47 5.38 -12.58
N VAL A 163 -4.43 4.57 -12.77
CA VAL A 163 -4.51 3.12 -12.52
C VAL A 163 -4.76 2.85 -11.04
N LEU A 164 -4.01 3.54 -10.16
CA LEU A 164 -4.12 3.40 -8.72
C LEU A 164 -5.49 3.85 -8.20
N SER A 165 -6.05 4.95 -8.74
CA SER A 165 -7.39 5.40 -8.38
C SER A 165 -8.45 4.35 -8.73
N LYS A 166 -8.37 3.77 -9.93
CA LYS A 166 -9.26 2.67 -10.36
C LYS A 166 -9.15 1.43 -9.47
N TRP A 167 -7.96 1.10 -8.98
CA TRP A 167 -7.78 -0.02 -8.05
C TRP A 167 -8.42 0.27 -6.69
N LEU A 168 -8.20 1.46 -6.13
CA LEU A 168 -8.78 1.89 -4.85
C LEU A 168 -10.32 1.88 -4.84
N GLU A 169 -10.95 2.17 -5.98
CA GLU A 169 -12.40 2.08 -6.14
C GLU A 169 -12.92 0.63 -6.02
N GLN A 170 -12.16 -0.34 -6.51
CA GLN A 170 -12.58 -1.74 -6.61
C GLN A 170 -12.30 -2.55 -5.34
N VAL A 171 -11.27 -2.17 -4.57
CA VAL A 171 -10.82 -3.00 -3.44
C VAL A 171 -11.55 -2.68 -2.14
N TYR A 172 -11.84 -3.73 -1.37
CA TYR A 172 -12.24 -3.66 0.02
C TYR A 172 -11.48 -4.76 0.78
N PRO A 173 -10.56 -4.44 1.70
CA PRO A 173 -9.77 -5.45 2.40
C PRO A 173 -10.67 -6.42 3.15
N ARG A 174 -10.34 -7.71 3.06
CA ARG A 174 -11.17 -8.79 3.62
C ARG A 174 -10.73 -9.18 5.03
N SER A 175 -9.59 -8.68 5.48
CA SER A 175 -8.96 -9.07 6.74
C SER A 175 -8.07 -7.98 7.32
N VAL A 176 -7.75 -8.10 8.61
CA VAL A 176 -6.81 -7.23 9.33
C VAL A 176 -5.39 -7.32 8.74
N GLN A 177 -5.05 -8.45 8.10
CA GLN A 177 -3.74 -8.64 7.47
C GLN A 177 -3.61 -7.83 6.16
N GLU A 178 -4.72 -7.47 5.53
CA GLU A 178 -4.74 -6.75 4.25
C GLU A 178 -4.85 -5.24 4.42
N GLU A 179 -5.53 -4.77 5.48
CA GLU A 179 -5.95 -3.37 5.60
C GLU A 179 -4.77 -2.39 5.58
N ALA A 180 -3.68 -2.70 6.30
CA ALA A 180 -2.52 -1.81 6.41
C ALA A 180 -1.74 -1.66 5.09
N LYS A 181 -1.89 -2.60 4.16
CA LYS A 181 -1.23 -2.53 2.83
C LYS A 181 -1.77 -1.35 2.00
N LEU A 182 -3.02 -0.94 2.24
CA LEU A 182 -3.62 0.20 1.55
C LEU A 182 -2.94 1.54 1.88
N PHE A 183 -2.23 1.65 3.01
CA PHE A 183 -1.50 2.89 3.31
C PHE A 183 -0.41 3.18 2.29
N LEU A 184 0.23 2.16 1.71
CA LEU A 184 1.19 2.33 0.61
C LEU A 184 0.52 2.98 -0.60
N TRP A 185 -0.71 2.57 -0.91
CA TRP A 185 -1.48 3.12 -2.02
C TRP A 185 -1.94 4.54 -1.73
N TRP A 186 -2.43 4.82 -0.52
CA TRP A 186 -2.81 6.18 -0.12
C TRP A 186 -1.62 7.13 -0.17
N HIS A 187 -0.45 6.68 0.29
CA HIS A 187 0.79 7.43 0.20
C HIS A 187 1.13 7.78 -1.26
N GLN A 188 1.05 6.80 -2.19
CA GLN A 188 1.32 7.05 -3.61
C GLN A 188 0.30 7.98 -4.24
N VAL A 189 -1.00 7.85 -3.92
CA VAL A 189 -2.01 8.80 -4.42
C VAL A 189 -1.66 10.21 -3.96
N LEU A 190 -1.34 10.43 -2.69
CA LEU A 190 -0.96 11.75 -2.17
C LEU A 190 0.29 12.30 -2.86
N GLN A 191 1.33 11.47 -3.00
CA GLN A 191 2.58 11.86 -3.64
C GLN A 191 2.39 12.25 -5.11
N LEU A 192 1.75 11.38 -5.90
CA LEU A 192 1.51 11.63 -7.31
C LEU A 192 0.56 12.81 -7.50
N SER A 193 -0.48 12.95 -6.66
CA SER A 193 -1.39 14.10 -6.72
C SER A 193 -0.65 15.43 -6.56
N LEU A 194 0.28 15.50 -5.60
CA LEU A 194 1.08 16.70 -5.39
C LEU A 194 1.93 17.04 -6.62
N ILE A 195 2.64 16.07 -7.17
CA ILE A 195 3.47 16.25 -8.37
C ILE A 195 2.65 16.77 -9.56
N GLN A 196 1.43 16.24 -9.74
CA GLN A 196 0.54 16.70 -10.81
C GLN A 196 0.02 18.13 -10.56
N THR A 197 -0.27 18.50 -9.30
CA THR A 197 -0.72 19.86 -8.98
C THR A 197 0.37 20.93 -9.08
N GLU A 198 1.64 20.54 -8.92
CA GLU A 198 2.80 21.44 -9.10
C GLU A 198 2.93 21.94 -10.55
N GLN A 199 2.30 21.28 -11.51
CA GLN A 199 2.33 21.67 -12.92
C GLN A 199 1.50 22.93 -13.21
N ASN A 200 0.66 23.38 -12.26
CA ASN A 200 -0.24 24.53 -12.41
C ASN A 200 -1.16 24.45 -13.65
N ASP A 201 -1.49 23.23 -14.08
CA ASP A 201 -2.45 22.96 -15.15
C ASP A 201 -3.85 22.74 -14.54
N SER A 202 -4.85 23.49 -15.01
CA SER A 202 -6.21 23.46 -14.45
C SER A 202 -6.95 22.15 -14.73
N VAL A 203 -6.69 21.51 -15.88
CA VAL A 203 -7.31 20.23 -16.27
C VAL A 203 -6.71 19.09 -15.46
N LEU A 204 -5.38 19.09 -15.27
CA LEU A 204 -4.72 18.14 -14.38
C LEU A 204 -5.18 18.32 -12.93
N THR A 205 -5.27 19.57 -12.46
CA THR A 205 -5.73 19.88 -11.10
C THR A 205 -7.16 19.39 -10.87
N ALA A 206 -8.09 19.61 -11.81
CA ALA A 206 -9.45 19.10 -11.72
C ALA A 206 -9.49 17.56 -11.66
N SER A 207 -8.63 16.90 -12.43
CA SER A 207 -8.51 15.43 -12.41
C SER A 207 -7.99 14.93 -11.07
N VAL A 208 -6.98 15.59 -10.50
CA VAL A 208 -6.44 15.28 -9.17
C VAL A 208 -7.50 15.49 -8.08
N VAL A 209 -8.25 16.59 -8.12
CA VAL A 209 -9.33 16.86 -7.16
C VAL A 209 -10.35 15.73 -7.15
N ARG A 210 -10.78 15.26 -8.34
CA ARG A 210 -11.70 14.11 -8.45
C ARG A 210 -11.12 12.84 -7.82
N ILE A 211 -9.85 12.55 -8.05
CA ILE A 211 -9.17 11.38 -7.47
C ILE A 211 -9.10 11.48 -5.95
N LEU A 212 -8.79 12.66 -5.40
CA LEU A 212 -8.73 12.88 -3.95
C LEU A 212 -10.11 12.81 -3.30
N LEU A 213 -11.16 13.32 -3.95
CA LEU A 213 -12.55 13.18 -3.48
C LEU A 213 -13.02 11.73 -3.50
N MET A 214 -12.64 10.97 -4.53
CA MET A 214 -12.87 9.52 -4.57
C MET A 214 -12.15 8.84 -3.40
N LEU A 215 -10.86 9.12 -3.19
CA LEU A 215 -10.08 8.54 -2.08
C LEU A 215 -10.71 8.86 -0.72
N GLN A 216 -11.13 10.11 -0.52
CA GLN A 216 -11.83 10.56 0.69
C GLN A 216 -13.13 9.77 0.91
N SER A 217 -13.89 9.52 -0.15
CA SER A 217 -15.13 8.73 -0.09
C SER A 217 -14.84 7.25 0.22
N ARG A 218 -13.81 6.66 -0.39
CA ARG A 218 -13.37 5.28 -0.09
C ARG A 218 -12.88 5.13 1.34
N GLN A 219 -12.10 6.08 1.85
CA GLN A 219 -11.63 6.08 3.24
C GLN A 219 -12.80 6.21 4.23
N SER A 220 -13.81 7.03 3.90
CA SER A 220 -15.03 7.16 4.71
C SER A 220 -15.78 5.83 4.80
N LEU A 221 -15.94 5.13 3.67
CA LEU A 221 -16.57 3.81 3.61
C LEU A 221 -15.77 2.75 4.41
N LEU A 222 -14.44 2.75 4.26
CA LEU A 222 -13.56 1.84 4.99
C LEU A 222 -13.57 2.09 6.51
N ALA A 223 -13.94 3.30 6.93
CA ALA A 223 -14.04 3.64 8.34
C ALA A 223 -15.35 3.15 9.00
N GLU A 224 -16.34 2.70 8.24
CA GLU A 224 -17.64 2.24 8.76
C GLU A 224 -17.52 0.97 9.61
N GLU A 225 -18.25 0.93 10.73
CA GLU A 225 -18.28 -0.25 11.61
C GLU A 225 -19.07 -1.43 11.02
N ARG A 226 -20.06 -1.09 10.19
CA ARG A 226 -20.94 -2.03 9.52
C ARG A 226 -21.00 -1.69 8.04
N LEU A 227 -20.86 -2.71 7.22
CA LEU A 227 -21.16 -2.62 5.81
C LEU A 227 -22.67 -2.46 5.67
N SER A 228 -23.08 -1.31 5.19
CA SER A 228 -24.46 -1.04 4.83
C SER A 228 -24.69 -1.41 3.36
N SER A 229 -25.80 -2.09 3.08
CA SER A 229 -26.41 -2.08 1.74
C SER A 229 -27.80 -1.46 1.90
N GLY A 230 -27.93 -0.18 1.56
CA GLY A 230 -29.21 0.54 1.53
C GLY A 230 -29.73 1.08 2.88
N ILE A 231 -31.01 1.47 2.89
CA ILE A 231 -31.72 2.20 3.97
C ILE A 231 -31.66 1.47 5.34
N LEU A 232 -31.54 0.14 5.34
CA LEU A 232 -31.47 -0.68 6.57
C LEU A 232 -30.14 -0.52 7.33
N GLY A 233 -29.07 -0.12 6.65
CA GLY A 233 -27.76 0.11 7.28
C GLY A 233 -27.72 1.36 8.17
N ALA A 234 -28.51 2.38 7.83
CA ALA A 234 -28.61 3.61 8.62
C ALA A 234 -29.27 3.41 10.00
N ILE A 235 -29.94 2.27 10.20
CA ILE A 235 -30.62 1.88 11.46
C ILE A 235 -29.78 0.81 12.22
N GLY A 236 -28.54 0.55 11.78
CA GLY A 236 -27.61 -0.34 12.48
C GLY A 236 -27.72 -1.83 12.12
N PHE A 237 -28.54 -2.20 11.13
CA PHE A 237 -28.57 -3.54 10.56
C PHE A 237 -27.59 -3.64 9.39
N GLY A 238 -26.44 -4.26 9.61
CA GLY A 238 -25.41 -4.46 8.59
C GLY A 238 -24.37 -5.49 9.02
N ARG A 239 -23.69 -6.08 8.03
CA ARG A 239 -22.60 -7.04 8.29
C ARG A 239 -21.47 -6.29 8.99
N LYS A 240 -20.99 -6.83 10.11
CA LYS A 240 -19.83 -6.26 10.81
C LYS A 240 -18.65 -6.16 9.84
N SER A 241 -18.03 -5.00 9.75
CA SER A 241 -16.85 -4.82 8.91
C SER A 241 -15.70 -5.72 9.40
N PRO A 242 -14.93 -6.33 8.49
CA PRO A 242 -13.77 -7.18 8.84
C PRO A 242 -12.55 -6.37 9.30
N LEU A 243 -12.60 -5.05 9.16
CA LEU A 243 -11.49 -4.13 9.41
C LEU A 243 -11.37 -3.82 10.90
N SER A 244 -10.15 -3.60 11.36
CA SER A 244 -9.87 -3.30 12.78
C SER A 244 -10.31 -1.88 13.15
N ASN A 245 -10.57 -1.65 14.43
CA ASN A 245 -10.85 -0.31 14.94
C ASN A 245 -9.68 0.65 14.71
N ARG A 246 -8.45 0.14 14.88
CA ARG A 246 -7.19 0.82 14.59
C ARG A 246 -7.13 1.35 13.15
N PHE A 247 -7.49 0.51 12.16
CA PHE A 247 -7.57 0.92 10.77
C PHE A 247 -8.66 1.95 10.52
N ARG A 248 -9.85 1.77 11.11
CA ARG A 248 -10.95 2.73 10.99
C ARG A 248 -10.58 4.11 11.54
N VAL A 249 -9.77 4.19 12.61
CA VAL A 249 -9.22 5.47 13.11
C VAL A 249 -8.36 6.14 12.03
N ALA A 250 -7.42 5.40 11.44
CA ALA A 250 -6.57 5.93 10.36
C ALA A 250 -7.40 6.36 9.14
N ALA A 251 -8.33 5.52 8.68
CA ALA A 251 -9.20 5.79 7.55
C ALA A 251 -10.08 7.04 7.79
N ARG A 252 -10.72 7.15 8.97
CA ARG A 252 -11.55 8.31 9.33
C ARG A 252 -10.72 9.59 9.44
N SER A 253 -9.50 9.49 9.98
CA SER A 253 -8.56 10.61 10.07
C SER A 253 -8.16 11.12 8.69
N MET A 254 -7.77 10.22 7.77
CA MET A 254 -7.40 10.59 6.40
C MET A 254 -8.59 11.17 5.61
N ALA A 255 -9.79 10.60 5.78
CA ALA A 255 -11.00 11.12 5.15
C ALA A 255 -11.35 12.54 5.64
N ALA A 256 -11.22 12.79 6.95
CA ALA A 256 -11.43 14.11 7.53
C ALA A 256 -10.38 15.12 7.04
N PHE A 257 -9.10 14.71 7.00
CA PHE A 257 -8.02 15.53 6.44
C PHE A 257 -8.32 15.93 4.99
N LEU A 258 -8.63 14.97 4.12
CA LEU A 258 -8.95 15.27 2.71
C LEU A 258 -10.20 16.14 2.56
N SER A 259 -11.19 16.00 3.46
CA SER A 259 -12.38 16.86 3.44
C SER A 259 -12.05 18.33 3.76
N VAL A 260 -11.02 18.58 4.57
CA VAL A 260 -10.51 19.93 4.84
C VAL A 260 -9.63 20.44 3.69
N GLN A 261 -8.80 19.58 3.11
CA GLN A 261 -7.86 19.97 2.06
C GLN A 261 -8.48 20.09 0.67
N VAL A 262 -9.62 19.44 0.43
CA VAL A 262 -10.33 19.44 -0.85
C VAL A 262 -11.79 19.90 -0.61
N PRO A 263 -12.00 21.21 -0.38
CA PRO A 263 -13.29 21.72 0.07
C PRO A 263 -14.41 21.66 -0.99
N ALA A 264 -14.05 21.64 -2.28
CA ALA A 264 -14.99 21.59 -3.40
C ALA A 264 -14.41 20.83 -4.61
N GLU A 265 -15.23 20.56 -5.63
CA GLU A 265 -14.87 19.78 -6.84
C GLU A 265 -13.80 20.42 -7.73
N ASP A 266 -13.50 21.70 -7.51
CA ASP A 266 -12.53 22.50 -8.24
C ASP A 266 -11.48 23.16 -7.30
N GLN A 267 -11.50 22.84 -6.00
CA GLN A 267 -10.67 23.51 -5.01
C GLN A 267 -9.79 22.53 -4.23
N ILE A 268 -8.54 22.95 -4.04
CA ILE A 268 -7.53 22.21 -3.31
C ILE A 268 -6.62 23.16 -2.53
N ARG A 269 -6.41 22.88 -1.25
CA ARG A 269 -5.54 23.67 -0.37
C ARG A 269 -4.09 23.22 -0.56
N LEU A 270 -3.37 23.87 -1.47
CA LEU A 270 -1.95 23.60 -1.73
C LEU A 270 -0.99 24.45 -0.91
N LYS A 271 -1.49 25.46 -0.19
CA LYS A 271 -0.68 26.37 0.64
C LYS A 271 -1.27 26.50 2.05
N PRO A 272 -0.43 26.74 3.07
CA PRO A 272 -0.86 27.14 4.39
C PRO A 272 -1.78 28.37 4.36
N GLY A 273 -2.73 28.44 5.28
CA GLY A 273 -3.59 29.61 5.48
C GLY A 273 -3.43 30.20 6.89
N SER A 274 -3.98 31.39 7.12
CA SER A 274 -4.09 31.99 8.45
C SER A 274 -5.26 31.39 9.25
N GLU A 275 -6.34 31.00 8.57
CA GLU A 275 -7.55 30.44 9.15
C GLU A 275 -8.05 29.25 8.33
N LEU A 276 -8.82 28.36 8.98
CA LEU A 276 -9.51 27.26 8.32
C LEU A 276 -10.98 27.59 8.11
N CYS A 277 -11.37 27.78 6.85
CA CYS A 277 -12.77 27.82 6.45
C CYS A 277 -13.26 26.38 6.23
N LEU A 278 -13.95 25.82 7.23
CA LEU A 278 -14.49 24.47 7.13
C LEU A 278 -15.83 24.45 6.40
N THR A 279 -15.94 23.60 5.39
CA THR A 279 -17.25 23.28 4.80
C THR A 279 -18.07 22.46 5.78
N LEU A 280 -19.39 22.40 5.59
CA LEU A 280 -20.26 21.56 6.42
C LEU A 280 -19.80 20.09 6.41
N LYS A 281 -19.39 19.57 5.24
CA LYS A 281 -18.86 18.21 5.09
C LYS A 281 -17.57 18.01 5.89
N ALA A 282 -16.64 18.96 5.83
CA ALA A 282 -15.40 18.90 6.59
C ALA A 282 -15.66 18.96 8.11
N GLN A 283 -16.57 19.83 8.54
CA GLN A 283 -16.98 19.94 9.95
C GLN A 283 -17.60 18.63 10.44
N GLN A 284 -18.49 18.01 9.65
CA GLN A 284 -19.09 16.72 9.99
C GLN A 284 -18.05 15.61 10.09
N ALA A 285 -17.10 15.54 9.15
CA ALA A 285 -16.03 14.54 9.18
C ALA A 285 -15.13 14.70 10.41
N LEU A 286 -14.80 15.94 10.80
CA LEU A 286 -14.05 16.23 12.01
C LEU A 286 -14.83 15.87 13.29
N SER A 287 -16.09 16.28 13.40
CA SER A 287 -16.94 15.92 14.54
C SER A 287 -17.12 14.40 14.68
N ALA A 288 -17.21 13.68 13.55
CA ALA A 288 -17.27 12.22 13.55
C ALA A 288 -15.97 11.57 14.04
N LEU A 289 -14.80 12.14 13.72
CA LEU A 289 -13.51 11.68 14.24
C LEU A 289 -13.39 11.97 15.75
N GLU A 290 -13.70 13.19 16.17
CA GLU A 290 -13.55 13.63 17.56
C GLU A 290 -14.51 12.94 18.53
N SER A 291 -15.64 12.44 18.03
CA SER A 291 -16.61 11.69 18.83
C SER A 291 -16.24 10.22 19.04
N LEU A 292 -15.28 9.66 18.28
CA LEU A 292 -14.89 8.24 18.41
C LEU A 292 -14.55 7.82 19.85
N PRO A 293 -13.79 8.58 20.66
CA PRO A 293 -13.42 8.19 22.02
C PRO A 293 -14.62 8.02 22.98
N SER A 294 -15.81 8.54 22.63
CA SER A 294 -17.03 8.30 23.41
C SER A 294 -17.49 6.83 23.38
N SER A 295 -17.06 6.08 22.36
CA SER A 295 -17.31 4.65 22.24
C SER A 295 -16.16 3.85 22.87
N LYS A 296 -16.52 2.86 23.70
CA LYS A 296 -15.56 1.95 24.35
C LYS A 296 -14.61 1.24 23.37
N GLN A 297 -15.02 1.12 22.11
CA GLN A 297 -14.25 0.50 21.03
C GLN A 297 -13.00 1.28 20.61
N TYR A 298 -12.94 2.58 20.95
CA TYR A 298 -11.89 3.50 20.49
C TYR A 298 -11.13 4.21 21.62
N VAL A 299 -11.44 3.90 22.88
CA VAL A 299 -10.78 4.52 24.04
C VAL A 299 -9.27 4.33 24.01
N GLU A 300 -8.79 3.16 23.57
CA GLU A 300 -7.35 2.87 23.45
C GLU A 300 -6.64 3.72 22.39
N TYR A 301 -7.38 4.37 21.48
CA TYR A 301 -6.83 5.23 20.41
C TYR A 301 -7.05 6.72 20.68
N GLN A 302 -7.48 7.12 21.88
CA GLN A 302 -7.85 8.50 22.19
C GLN A 302 -6.73 9.51 21.90
N ASP A 303 -5.48 9.16 22.21
CA ASP A 303 -4.33 10.03 21.96
C ASP A 303 -4.07 10.21 20.47
N GLN A 304 -4.17 9.13 19.68
CA GLN A 304 -3.99 9.16 18.24
C GLN A 304 -5.12 9.95 17.56
N ILE A 305 -6.35 9.78 18.02
CA ILE A 305 -7.52 10.54 17.54
C ILE A 305 -7.35 12.04 17.85
N SER A 306 -6.90 12.37 19.06
CA SER A 306 -6.68 13.77 19.48
C SER A 306 -5.57 14.42 18.67
N GLN A 307 -4.43 13.74 18.49
CA GLN A 307 -3.33 14.20 17.64
C GLN A 307 -3.78 14.40 16.19
N ALA A 308 -4.57 13.47 15.65
CA ALA A 308 -5.09 13.57 14.30
C ALA A 308 -6.02 14.78 14.13
N ALA A 309 -6.96 14.98 15.05
CA ALA A 309 -7.86 16.14 15.03
C ALA A 309 -7.09 17.46 15.16
N GLN A 310 -6.08 17.53 16.03
CA GLN A 310 -5.23 18.72 16.16
C GLN A 310 -4.46 19.02 14.87
N PHE A 311 -3.89 17.99 14.23
CA PHE A 311 -3.19 18.13 12.96
C PHE A 311 -4.11 18.68 11.87
N ILE A 312 -5.32 18.12 11.73
CA ILE A 312 -6.28 18.51 10.70
C ILE A 312 -6.80 19.94 10.92
N LYS A 313 -7.00 20.35 12.17
CA LYS A 313 -7.50 21.69 12.55
C LYS A 313 -6.42 22.78 12.50
N HIS A 314 -5.17 22.45 12.19
CA HIS A 314 -4.11 23.45 12.12
C HIS A 314 -4.14 24.16 10.75
N PRO A 315 -4.38 25.48 10.69
CA PRO A 315 -4.52 26.22 9.41
C PRO A 315 -3.24 26.24 8.58
N GLY A 316 -2.09 26.08 9.25
CA GLY A 316 -0.78 25.97 8.61
C GLY A 316 -0.58 24.66 7.84
N HIS A 317 -1.38 23.62 8.09
CA HIS A 317 -1.29 22.39 7.31
C HIS A 317 -2.17 22.47 6.05
N CYS A 318 -1.65 21.96 4.95
CA CYS A 318 -2.28 21.89 3.64
C CYS A 318 -2.11 20.48 3.04
N LEU A 319 -2.49 20.26 1.79
CA LEU A 319 -2.35 18.93 1.16
C LEU A 319 -0.90 18.43 1.13
N GLN A 320 0.09 19.32 1.06
CA GLN A 320 1.51 18.96 1.08
C GLN A 320 1.89 18.15 2.32
N ASP A 321 1.21 18.43 3.44
CA ASP A 321 1.42 17.77 4.72
C ASP A 321 0.72 16.40 4.81
N GLY A 322 -0.04 16.00 3.79
CA GLY A 322 -0.82 14.76 3.80
C GLY A 322 0.03 13.50 3.93
N LYS A 323 1.24 13.49 3.36
CA LYS A 323 2.18 12.37 3.53
C LYS A 323 2.71 12.29 4.96
N ASN A 324 3.09 13.43 5.54
CA ASN A 324 3.53 13.51 6.93
C ASN A 324 2.41 13.14 7.90
N PHE A 325 1.17 13.49 7.56
CA PHE A 325 0.01 13.09 8.33
C PHE A 325 -0.21 11.57 8.31
N LEU A 326 -0.13 10.95 7.13
CA LEU A 326 -0.21 9.50 7.00
C LEU A 326 0.94 8.81 7.74
N ALA A 327 2.16 9.35 7.67
CA ALA A 327 3.32 8.87 8.43
C ALA A 327 3.06 8.92 9.94
N LEU A 328 2.52 10.03 10.45
CA LEU A 328 2.14 10.17 11.86
C LEU A 328 1.14 9.08 12.28
N LEU A 329 0.10 8.84 11.46
CA LEU A 329 -0.89 7.80 11.73
C LEU A 329 -0.25 6.40 11.71
N VAL A 330 0.53 6.07 10.68
CA VAL A 330 1.21 4.78 10.55
C VAL A 330 2.21 4.54 11.68
N ASN A 331 2.99 5.55 12.07
CA ASN A 331 3.97 5.43 13.16
C ASN A 331 3.32 5.12 14.51
N ARG A 332 2.12 5.68 14.76
CA ARG A 332 1.39 5.47 16.00
C ARG A 332 0.51 4.22 15.97
N LEU A 333 -0.08 3.94 14.82
CA LEU A 333 -1.09 2.90 14.64
C LEU A 333 -0.57 1.68 13.91
N TYR A 334 0.67 1.57 13.44
CA TYR A 334 1.24 0.38 12.82
C TYR A 334 2.79 0.33 12.95
N PRO A 335 3.39 0.61 14.14
CA PRO A 335 4.85 0.58 14.30
C PRO A 335 5.47 -0.78 14.00
N GLU A 336 4.72 -1.87 14.16
CA GLU A 336 5.18 -3.24 13.91
C GLU A 336 5.15 -3.66 12.42
N VAL A 337 4.63 -2.82 11.52
CA VAL A 337 4.43 -3.18 10.11
C VAL A 337 5.56 -2.62 9.23
N HIS A 338 6.59 -3.44 8.98
CA HIS A 338 7.84 -2.99 8.36
C HIS A 338 7.77 -2.65 6.87
N TYR A 339 6.81 -3.20 6.12
CA TYR A 339 6.63 -2.77 4.72
C TYR A 339 6.20 -1.30 4.62
N LEU A 340 5.74 -0.68 5.70
CA LEU A 340 5.38 0.73 5.76
C LEU A 340 6.56 1.65 6.13
N ASP A 341 7.76 1.11 6.35
CA ASP A 341 8.93 1.87 6.81
C ASP A 341 9.29 3.04 5.87
N ASN A 342 8.98 2.95 4.59
CA ASN A 342 9.22 4.03 3.61
C ASN A 342 8.22 5.20 3.68
N ILE A 343 7.12 5.04 4.42
CA ILE A 343 6.17 6.14 4.69
C ILE A 343 6.65 6.97 5.89
N ARG A 344 7.51 6.39 6.75
CA ARG A 344 7.80 6.90 8.11
C ARG A 344 8.73 8.10 8.17
#